data_AF-A0A820RX08-F1
#
_entry.id   AF-A0A820RX08-F1
#
_cell.length_a   1.000
_cell.length_b   1.000
_cell.length_c   1.000
_cell.angle_alpha   90.00
_cell.angle_beta   90.00
_cell.angle_gamma   90.00
#
_symmetry.space_group_name_H-M   'P 1'
#
loop_
_entity.id
_entity.type
_entity.pdbx_description
1 polymer ?
#
loop_
_entity_poly.entity_id
_entity_poly.type
_entity_poly.pdbx_seq_one_letter_code
_entity_poly.pdbx_strand_id
1 'polypeptide(L)'
;MPFCLTGTPIDVNIYDIQRISINAEHSQPVVVRTTVAYKVNTSQAGQGQLKVELIQPQSSKNPCRCHIQELKLHEYFIQYVPIEPGRYQLRVLFNNQLVQGKTLDTDVYLSLPQTSKTNTSSSIAHIQQIIPNNIPEIGDHICLQINTENPSISSIQSQILYNGMSVPHKIERTKDLHIWHLKFRPYVPGTYRIQLAHNGLSLISSPYIIQVKDTSGRVILSGLEQTLLTNSPCVIQVHAESASNAQIRVIVLLGNRQIPSTTTIINDNLVRIHFIPQEPGIHTVHVSCANQPIEGSPFSIRVERPRAIQISGECFHRLRLNDLGLFRIHCHGQRGPIQTKIFNLSAGDRYDIGQTISFQLHDTYEQLIQFSAQILLTSFNILLATRLKVIQERIRNVTLSKENGRTTVSFQLYETPTQTTTNEQIIQNLRHLINNQILNLHDPNRCILNTIIGSVVVGPKGEPVNVKLFPQASGDYTGEFTPTKIGQHRIDITFANIPVQGSPFFTEVYDPSQVRIGPLPRDIIVNTENTFEINLDNAGNVPLEIKISSPTGVN
;
A
#
# COMPACT_ATOMS: atom_id res chain seq x y z
N MET A 1 -63.20 42.70 33.51
CA MET A 1 -61.99 43.54 33.69
C MET A 1 -60.79 42.61 33.63
N PRO A 2 -59.84 42.74 32.67
CA PRO A 2 -58.56 42.07 32.79
C PRO A 2 -57.61 42.93 33.62
N PHE A 3 -56.90 42.31 34.54
CA PHE A 3 -55.89 42.93 35.40
C PHE A 3 -54.64 43.25 34.57
N CYS A 4 -54.22 44.52 34.56
CA CYS A 4 -52.88 44.91 34.13
C CYS A 4 -51.89 44.64 35.26
N LEU A 5 -50.94 43.72 35.04
CA LEU A 5 -49.73 43.63 35.85
C LEU A 5 -48.73 44.67 35.34
N THR A 6 -48.56 45.77 36.08
CA THR A 6 -47.51 46.76 35.85
C THR A 6 -46.18 46.18 36.35
N GLY A 7 -45.42 45.55 35.45
CA GLY A 7 -44.02 45.21 35.71
C GLY A 7 -43.14 46.45 35.58
N THR A 8 -42.23 46.65 36.54
CA THR A 8 -41.14 47.64 36.43
C THR A 8 -40.31 47.37 35.17
N PRO A 9 -39.92 48.39 34.39
CA PRO A 9 -39.10 48.19 33.20
C PRO A 9 -37.79 47.50 33.61
N ILE A 10 -37.50 46.38 32.95
CA ILE A 10 -36.20 45.73 33.04
C ILE A 10 -35.30 46.50 32.06
N ASP A 11 -34.37 47.29 32.59
CA ASP A 11 -33.32 47.90 31.77
C ASP A 11 -32.41 46.79 31.26
N VAL A 12 -32.65 46.36 30.02
CA VAL A 12 -31.77 45.44 29.32
C VAL A 12 -30.65 46.28 28.72
N ASN A 13 -29.43 46.09 29.20
CA ASN A 13 -28.24 46.67 28.56
C ASN A 13 -28.06 46.01 27.18
N ILE A 14 -28.54 46.68 26.14
CA ILE A 14 -28.34 46.27 24.75
C ILE A 14 -26.96 46.75 24.32
N TYR A 15 -26.13 45.82 23.87
CA TYR A 15 -24.82 46.10 23.30
C TYR A 15 -24.55 45.24 22.07
N ASP A 16 -23.69 45.71 21.17
CA ASP A 16 -23.31 45.05 19.92
C ASP A 16 -21.81 45.16 19.68
N ILE A 17 -21.09 44.06 19.94
CA ILE A 17 -19.64 43.97 19.80
C ILE A 17 -19.15 44.09 18.35
N GLN A 18 -20.02 43.90 17.35
CA GLN A 18 -19.65 44.01 15.94
C GLN A 18 -19.50 45.46 15.49
N ARG A 19 -20.06 46.41 16.25
CA ARG A 19 -19.91 47.85 16.00
C ARG A 19 -18.66 48.48 16.62
N ILE A 20 -17.81 47.69 17.28
CA ILE A 20 -16.52 48.15 17.81
C ILE A 20 -15.47 48.09 16.69
N SER A 21 -14.80 49.21 16.44
CA SER A 21 -13.69 49.27 15.48
C SER A 21 -12.34 49.30 16.20
N ILE A 22 -11.35 48.64 15.60
CA ILE A 22 -9.98 48.56 16.11
C ILE A 22 -9.02 48.85 14.96
N ASN A 23 -8.18 49.87 15.12
CA ASN A 23 -7.17 50.27 14.15
C ASN A 23 -5.77 50.11 14.75
N ALA A 24 -4.84 49.56 13.99
CA ALA A 24 -3.43 49.49 14.38
C ALA A 24 -2.74 50.85 14.15
N GLU A 25 -2.04 51.35 15.16
CA GLU A 25 -1.34 52.65 15.15
C GLU A 25 0.20 52.47 15.10
N HIS A 26 0.66 51.32 14.63
CA HIS A 26 2.08 50.98 14.57
C HIS A 26 2.47 50.50 13.16
N SER A 27 3.72 50.72 12.78
CA SER A 27 4.27 50.23 11.52
C SER A 27 4.66 48.75 11.63
N GLN A 28 4.47 48.01 10.55
CA GLN A 28 5.01 46.66 10.38
C GLN A 28 6.30 46.75 9.56
N PRO A 29 7.36 45.98 9.88
CA PRO A 29 7.47 45.01 10.98
C PRO A 29 7.67 45.65 12.38
N VAL A 30 7.22 44.97 13.45
CA VAL A 30 7.42 45.40 14.84
C VAL A 30 8.71 44.80 15.42
N VAL A 31 9.71 45.60 15.79
CA VAL A 31 10.93 45.09 16.44
C VAL A 31 10.83 45.18 17.96
N VAL A 32 11.64 44.40 18.67
CA VAL A 32 11.73 44.50 20.14
C VAL A 32 12.03 45.94 20.56
N ARG A 33 11.43 46.35 21.68
CA ARG A 33 11.53 47.68 22.29
C ARG A 33 10.86 48.82 21.51
N THR A 34 10.08 48.54 20.47
CA THR A 34 9.19 49.55 19.86
C THR A 34 7.77 49.42 20.37
N THR A 35 7.02 50.53 20.39
CA THR A 35 5.63 50.53 20.84
C THR A 35 4.72 49.85 19.81
N VAL A 36 3.93 48.88 20.28
CA VAL A 36 2.77 48.38 19.55
C VAL A 36 1.55 49.07 20.10
N ALA A 37 0.78 49.72 19.23
CA ALA A 37 -0.40 50.50 19.62
C ALA A 37 -1.62 50.17 18.76
N TYR A 38 -2.79 50.25 19.39
CA TYR A 38 -4.11 50.12 18.77
C TYR A 38 -5.05 51.19 19.29
N LYS A 39 -5.88 51.73 18.40
CA LYS A 39 -6.98 52.63 18.72
C LYS A 39 -8.30 51.88 18.61
N VAL A 40 -9.12 51.90 19.66
CA VAL A 40 -10.40 51.19 19.75
C VAL A 40 -11.54 52.19 19.92
N ASN A 41 -12.59 52.08 19.10
CA ASN A 41 -13.78 52.91 19.21
C ASN A 41 -15.00 52.04 19.52
N THR A 42 -15.69 52.37 20.63
CA THR A 42 -16.85 51.65 21.17
C THR A 42 -18.14 52.47 21.10
N SER A 43 -18.14 53.64 20.44
CA SER A 43 -19.25 54.60 20.47
C SER A 43 -20.57 54.06 19.94
N GLN A 44 -20.52 53.05 19.08
CA GLN A 44 -21.69 52.40 18.49
C GLN A 44 -22.03 51.04 19.13
N ALA A 45 -21.29 50.64 20.16
CA ALA A 45 -21.41 49.32 20.76
C ALA A 45 -22.48 49.23 21.86
N GLY A 46 -23.05 50.34 22.32
CA GLY A 46 -23.94 50.36 23.48
C GLY A 46 -23.20 50.37 24.82
N GLN A 47 -23.89 50.05 25.91
CA GLN A 47 -23.29 50.07 27.26
C GLN A 47 -22.46 48.81 27.54
N GLY A 48 -21.23 48.98 28.02
CA GLY A 48 -20.39 47.86 28.43
C GLY A 48 -18.98 48.27 28.82
N GLN A 49 -18.22 47.29 29.32
CA GLN A 49 -16.85 47.46 29.80
C GLN A 49 -15.86 46.85 28.81
N LEU A 50 -14.83 47.64 28.47
CA LEU A 50 -13.68 47.18 27.68
C LEU A 50 -12.59 46.60 28.59
N LYS A 51 -12.08 45.42 28.24
CA LYS A 51 -10.95 44.75 28.91
C LYS A 51 -9.95 44.28 27.86
N VAL A 52 -8.67 44.25 28.21
CA VAL A 52 -7.60 43.75 27.33
C VAL A 52 -6.82 42.64 28.02
N GLU A 53 -6.47 41.61 27.26
CA GLU A 53 -5.58 40.53 27.71
C GLU A 53 -4.47 40.34 26.67
N LEU A 54 -3.22 40.51 27.11
CA LEU A 54 -2.04 40.30 26.27
C LEU A 54 -1.44 38.92 26.57
N ILE A 55 -1.41 38.07 25.55
CA ILE A 55 -0.75 36.78 25.59
C ILE A 55 0.61 36.94 24.93
N GLN A 56 1.67 36.69 25.69
CA GLN A 56 3.05 36.75 25.22
C GLN A 56 3.54 35.35 24.79
N PRO A 57 4.66 35.26 24.05
CA PRO A 57 5.26 33.97 23.67
C PRO A 57 5.54 33.10 24.90
N GLN A 58 5.30 31.79 24.82
CA GLN A 58 5.55 30.86 25.95
C GLN A 58 7.01 30.82 26.38
N SER A 59 7.94 31.10 25.46
CA SER A 59 9.37 31.20 25.74
C SER A 59 9.76 32.48 26.49
N SER A 60 8.83 33.45 26.61
CA SER A 60 9.12 34.77 27.17
C SER A 60 9.39 34.67 28.67
N LYS A 61 10.57 35.10 29.11
CA LYS A 61 10.92 35.10 30.54
C LYS A 61 10.45 36.37 31.23
N ASN A 62 10.40 37.47 30.49
CA ASN A 62 9.98 38.76 31.04
C ASN A 62 8.52 39.06 30.67
N PRO A 63 7.68 39.48 31.63
CA PRO A 63 6.30 39.85 31.36
C PRO A 63 6.21 41.17 30.57
N CYS A 64 5.58 41.14 29.40
CA CYS A 64 5.21 42.34 28.66
C CYS A 64 3.90 42.91 29.20
N ARG A 65 3.92 44.14 29.70
CA ARG A 65 2.72 44.80 30.23
C ARG A 65 1.97 45.52 29.12
N CYS A 66 0.66 45.31 29.07
CA CYS A 66 -0.26 46.05 28.23
C CYS A 66 -0.92 47.18 29.04
N HIS A 67 -0.95 48.37 28.46
CA HIS A 67 -1.59 49.54 29.03
C HIS A 67 -2.79 49.93 28.16
N ILE A 68 -3.90 50.23 28.82
CA ILE A 68 -5.13 50.75 28.20
C ILE A 68 -5.44 52.11 28.81
N GLN A 69 -5.72 53.09 27.95
CA GLN A 69 -6.07 54.45 28.34
C GLN A 69 -7.32 54.88 27.57
N GLU A 70 -8.32 55.44 28.25
CA GLU A 70 -9.43 56.13 27.59
C GLU A 70 -8.95 57.52 27.14
N LEU A 71 -9.03 57.82 25.84
CA LEU A 71 -8.61 59.11 25.27
C LEU A 71 -9.72 60.15 25.38
N LYS A 72 -10.94 59.73 25.07
CA LYS A 72 -12.20 60.48 25.21
C LYS A 72 -13.34 59.47 25.25
N LEU A 73 -14.55 59.94 25.58
CA LEU A 73 -15.72 59.07 25.72
C LEU A 73 -15.84 58.08 24.54
N HIS A 74 -15.81 56.78 24.86
CA HIS A 74 -15.87 55.65 23.93
C HIS A 74 -14.66 55.42 23.01
N GLU A 75 -13.57 56.19 23.10
CA GLU A 75 -12.31 55.95 22.38
C GLU A 75 -11.17 55.57 23.35
N TYR A 76 -10.55 54.42 23.09
CA TYR A 76 -9.48 53.85 23.91
C TYR A 76 -8.19 53.68 23.10
N PHE A 77 -7.06 53.85 23.76
CA PHE A 77 -5.73 53.60 23.24
C PHE A 77 -5.08 52.47 24.02
N ILE A 78 -4.69 51.41 23.32
CA ILE A 78 -4.06 50.23 23.89
C ILE A 78 -2.63 50.18 23.39
N GLN A 79 -1.66 50.05 24.29
CA GLN A 79 -0.25 49.94 23.93
C GLN A 79 0.51 48.94 24.76
N TYR A 80 1.55 48.33 24.17
CA TYR A 80 2.53 47.52 24.89
C TYR A 80 3.90 47.62 24.21
N VAL A 81 4.97 47.33 24.96
CA VAL A 81 6.36 47.37 24.46
C VAL A 81 6.97 45.98 24.64
N PRO A 82 7.04 45.15 23.59
CA PRO A 82 7.60 43.82 23.66
C PRO A 82 9.13 43.90 23.72
N ILE A 83 9.75 43.27 24.71
CA ILE A 83 11.22 43.29 24.89
C ILE A 83 11.89 42.00 24.44
N GLU A 84 11.11 40.94 24.22
CA GLU A 84 11.55 39.65 23.68
C GLU A 84 10.84 39.38 22.35
N PRO A 85 11.54 38.77 21.37
CA PRO A 85 10.94 38.41 20.09
C PRO A 85 9.90 37.30 20.27
N GLY A 86 8.95 37.23 19.34
CA GLY A 86 7.93 36.20 19.35
C GLY A 86 6.55 36.71 18.91
N ARG A 87 5.58 35.80 18.85
CA ARG A 87 4.18 36.14 18.55
C ARG A 87 3.43 36.56 19.81
N TYR A 88 2.95 37.80 19.82
CA TYR A 88 2.08 38.36 20.85
C TYR A 88 0.64 38.35 20.35
N GLN A 89 -0.31 37.98 21.20
CA GLN A 89 -1.74 37.99 20.86
C GLN A 89 -2.48 38.91 21.81
N LEU A 90 -3.07 39.98 21.29
CA LEU A 90 -3.90 40.89 22.06
C LEU A 90 -5.38 40.49 21.90
N ARG A 91 -6.02 40.14 23.01
CA ARG A 91 -7.47 39.94 23.10
C ARG A 91 -8.12 41.22 23.59
N VAL A 92 -8.97 41.80 22.76
CA VAL A 92 -9.83 42.93 23.13
C VAL A 92 -11.22 42.37 23.45
N LEU A 93 -11.66 42.55 24.69
CA LEU A 93 -12.90 42.00 25.22
C LEU A 93 -13.87 43.13 25.55
N PHE A 94 -15.14 42.99 25.18
CA PHE A 94 -16.23 43.88 25.57
C PHE A 94 -17.31 43.07 26.27
N ASN A 95 -17.63 43.38 27.53
CA ASN A 95 -18.50 42.56 28.39
C ASN A 95 -18.09 41.06 28.39
N ASN A 96 -16.78 40.79 28.48
CA ASN A 96 -16.16 39.46 28.41
C ASN A 96 -16.30 38.70 27.08
N GLN A 97 -16.80 39.34 26.01
CA GLN A 97 -16.86 38.77 24.67
C GLN A 97 -15.73 39.30 23.79
N LEU A 98 -15.12 38.43 22.99
CA LEU A 98 -14.02 38.79 22.09
C LEU A 98 -14.51 39.66 20.94
N VAL A 99 -14.01 40.89 20.87
CA VAL A 99 -14.32 41.83 19.80
C VAL A 99 -13.79 41.29 18.47
N GLN A 100 -14.60 41.37 17.42
CA GLN A 100 -14.30 40.83 16.06
C GLN A 100 -14.02 39.31 16.01
N GLY A 101 -14.27 38.57 17.09
CA GLY A 101 -14.14 37.11 17.14
C GLY A 101 -12.73 36.57 16.93
N LYS A 102 -11.69 37.43 16.93
CA LYS A 102 -10.29 37.04 16.69
C LYS A 102 -9.34 37.82 17.59
N THR A 103 -8.15 37.26 17.81
CA THR A 103 -7.02 37.95 18.45
C THR A 103 -6.31 38.86 17.46
N LEU A 104 -5.75 39.96 17.97
CA LEU A 104 -4.86 40.82 17.20
C LEU A 104 -3.43 40.29 17.39
N ASP A 105 -2.97 39.53 16.41
CA ASP A 105 -1.69 38.85 16.48
C ASP A 105 -0.58 39.74 15.89
N THR A 106 0.50 39.91 16.66
CA THR A 106 1.67 40.71 16.27
C THR A 106 2.94 39.87 16.43
N ASP A 107 3.66 39.67 15.33
CA ASP A 107 4.99 39.05 15.35
C ASP A 107 6.05 40.14 15.63
N VAL A 108 6.81 39.95 16.69
CA VAL A 108 7.87 40.86 17.14
C VAL A 108 9.25 40.29 16.82
N TYR A 109 10.09 41.08 16.16
CA TYR A 109 11.41 40.66 15.66
C TYR A 109 12.56 41.17 16.53
N LEU A 110 13.72 40.50 16.49
CA LEU A 110 14.95 41.13 16.99
C LEU A 110 15.38 42.22 16.01
N SER A 111 15.91 43.33 16.51
CA SER A 111 16.53 44.33 15.64
C SER A 111 17.81 43.75 15.03
N LEU A 112 17.91 43.73 13.69
CA LEU A 112 19.20 43.48 13.04
C LEU A 112 20.20 44.61 13.42
N PRO A 113 21.49 44.31 13.63
CA PRO A 113 22.48 45.30 14.03
C PRO A 113 22.60 46.43 12.99
N GLN A 114 22.20 47.64 13.34
CA GLN A 114 22.38 48.82 12.47
C GLN A 114 23.73 49.48 12.76
N THR A 115 24.52 49.74 11.71
CA THR A 115 25.70 50.61 11.81
C THR A 115 25.23 52.06 11.81
N SER A 116 25.59 52.81 12.83
CA SER A 116 25.16 54.20 13.02
C SER A 116 25.54 55.10 11.84
N LYS A 117 24.57 55.90 11.39
CA LYS A 117 24.64 57.08 10.51
C LYS A 117 24.82 56.80 9.01
N THR A 118 23.73 56.94 8.25
CA THR A 118 23.46 58.10 7.35
C THR A 118 22.00 58.06 6.87
N ASN A 119 21.48 59.25 6.57
CA ASN A 119 20.11 59.51 6.16
C ASN A 119 19.72 58.75 4.87
N THR A 120 18.51 58.18 4.89
CA THR A 120 17.61 58.00 3.74
C THR A 120 18.25 57.58 2.41
N SER A 121 18.84 56.39 2.38
CA SER A 121 18.95 55.61 1.15
C SER A 121 18.64 54.17 1.48
N SER A 122 17.49 53.68 1.06
CA SER A 122 17.20 52.25 1.10
C SER A 122 18.29 51.48 0.34
N SER A 123 18.61 50.26 0.79
CA SER A 123 19.59 49.45 0.10
C SER A 123 19.20 49.19 -1.35
N ILE A 124 20.17 49.23 -2.28
CA ILE A 124 20.00 48.82 -3.69
C ILE A 124 19.94 47.29 -3.84
N ALA A 125 20.23 46.53 -2.79
CA ALA A 125 20.14 45.08 -2.84
C ALA A 125 18.68 44.62 -2.95
N HIS A 126 18.42 43.63 -3.79
CA HIS A 126 17.08 43.07 -3.99
C HIS A 126 17.11 41.55 -4.11
N ILE A 127 15.97 40.90 -3.86
CA ILE A 127 15.81 39.48 -4.19
C ILE A 127 15.66 39.39 -5.71
N GLN A 128 16.55 38.63 -6.34
CA GLN A 128 16.51 38.36 -7.77
C GLN A 128 15.64 37.15 -8.08
N GLN A 129 15.71 36.11 -7.25
CA GLN A 129 14.93 34.87 -7.44
C GLN A 129 14.68 34.16 -6.11
N ILE A 130 13.56 33.44 -6.04
CA ILE A 130 13.26 32.46 -5.00
C ILE A 130 13.14 31.09 -5.67
N ILE A 131 13.83 30.10 -5.13
CA ILE A 131 13.78 28.70 -5.59
C ILE A 131 13.17 27.87 -4.45
N PRO A 132 12.13 27.07 -4.70
CA PRO A 132 11.43 26.90 -5.98
C PRO A 132 10.62 28.14 -6.40
N ASN A 133 10.33 28.28 -7.70
CA ASN A 133 9.53 29.40 -8.24
C ASN A 133 8.04 29.30 -7.84
N ASN A 134 7.59 28.12 -7.43
CA ASN A 134 6.23 27.87 -6.93
C ASN A 134 6.15 28.13 -5.43
N ILE A 135 4.93 28.14 -4.87
CA ILE A 135 4.72 28.21 -3.42
C ILE A 135 5.44 27.02 -2.76
N PRO A 136 6.44 27.25 -1.88
CA PRO A 136 7.23 26.16 -1.30
C PRO A 136 6.42 25.24 -0.40
N GLU A 137 6.87 24.00 -0.28
CA GLU A 137 6.25 22.97 0.56
C GLU A 137 7.14 22.59 1.74
N ILE A 138 6.56 21.88 2.72
CA ILE A 138 7.32 21.34 3.84
C ILE A 138 8.44 20.45 3.30
N GLY A 139 9.67 20.70 3.74
CA GLY A 139 10.83 19.93 3.35
C GLY A 139 11.50 20.40 2.06
N ASP A 140 11.03 21.45 1.40
CA ASP A 140 11.73 22.02 0.24
C ASP A 140 13.04 22.70 0.65
N HIS A 141 14.03 22.65 -0.26
CA HIS A 141 15.22 23.48 -0.15
C HIS A 141 14.93 24.88 -0.68
N ILE A 142 14.54 25.80 0.20
CA ILE A 142 14.26 27.17 -0.18
C ILE A 142 15.56 27.94 -0.29
N CYS A 143 15.80 28.57 -1.44
CA CYS A 143 16.95 29.42 -1.71
C CYS A 143 16.50 30.79 -2.23
N LEU A 144 16.83 31.86 -1.51
CA LEU A 144 16.67 33.24 -1.96
C LEU A 144 17.99 33.70 -2.56
N GLN A 145 17.97 34.09 -3.83
CA GLN A 145 19.08 34.75 -4.50
C GLN A 145 18.96 36.25 -4.29
N ILE A 146 19.93 36.83 -3.59
CA ILE A 146 19.96 38.25 -3.26
C ILE A 146 21.08 38.88 -4.08
N ASN A 147 20.73 39.84 -4.93
CA ASN A 147 21.69 40.61 -5.71
C ASN A 147 22.02 41.90 -4.95
N THR A 148 23.31 42.16 -4.70
CA THR A 148 23.77 43.35 -3.97
C THR A 148 24.22 44.49 -4.89
N GLU A 149 24.20 44.29 -6.20
CA GLU A 149 24.68 45.16 -7.29
C GLU A 149 26.17 45.55 -7.21
N ASN A 150 26.71 45.82 -6.02
CA ASN A 150 28.11 46.14 -5.78
C ASN A 150 28.79 45.04 -4.95
N PRO A 151 29.89 44.43 -5.43
CA PRO A 151 30.54 43.30 -4.76
C PRO A 151 31.65 43.75 -3.79
N SER A 152 32.13 44.99 -3.88
CA SER A 152 33.43 45.36 -3.30
C SER A 152 33.44 45.31 -1.77
N ILE A 153 32.32 45.63 -1.11
CA ILE A 153 32.15 45.60 0.36
C ILE A 153 30.66 45.37 0.67
N SER A 154 30.15 44.15 0.45
CA SER A 154 28.76 43.80 0.77
C SER A 154 28.68 42.79 1.91
N SER A 155 27.90 43.11 2.94
CA SER A 155 27.52 42.21 4.02
C SER A 155 26.01 42.06 4.02
N ILE A 156 25.52 40.81 4.06
CA ILE A 156 24.11 40.53 4.21
C ILE A 156 23.87 39.94 5.59
N GLN A 157 23.00 40.59 6.34
CA GLN A 157 22.46 40.09 7.60
C GLN A 157 21.06 39.55 7.33
N SER A 158 20.75 38.40 7.92
CA SER A 158 19.49 37.73 7.73
C SER A 158 18.93 37.15 9.01
N GLN A 159 17.60 37.20 9.14
CA GLN A 159 16.87 36.49 10.17
C GLN A 159 15.59 35.90 9.57
N ILE A 160 15.35 34.61 9.81
CA ILE A 160 14.10 33.94 9.41
C ILE A 160 13.31 33.63 10.68
N LEU A 161 12.04 33.98 10.71
CA LEU A 161 11.14 33.67 11.81
C LEU A 161 9.95 32.81 11.36
N TYR A 162 9.54 31.88 12.22
CA TYR A 162 8.28 31.14 12.14
C TYR A 162 7.57 31.22 13.50
N ASN A 163 6.33 31.74 13.52
CA ASN A 163 5.60 32.06 14.76
C ASN A 163 6.43 32.86 15.77
N GLY A 164 7.26 33.78 15.25
CA GLY A 164 8.17 34.61 16.04
C GLY A 164 9.41 33.91 16.60
N MET A 165 9.62 32.62 16.34
CA MET A 165 10.86 31.89 16.70
C MET A 165 11.86 31.88 15.56
N SER A 166 13.16 31.99 15.89
CA SER A 166 14.25 31.97 14.91
C SER A 166 14.37 30.61 14.23
N VAL A 167 14.42 30.63 12.89
CA VAL A 167 14.59 29.46 12.05
C VAL A 167 16.05 29.39 11.59
N PRO A 168 16.75 28.26 11.85
CA PRO A 168 18.11 28.05 11.37
C PRO A 168 18.18 28.17 9.85
N HIS A 169 19.17 28.91 9.36
CA HIS A 169 19.40 29.12 7.93
C HIS A 169 20.88 29.36 7.67
N LYS A 170 21.28 29.18 6.41
CA LYS A 170 22.64 29.44 5.94
C LYS A 170 22.60 30.60 4.96
N ILE A 171 23.54 31.53 5.09
CA ILE A 171 23.79 32.55 4.08
C ILE A 171 25.20 32.38 3.52
N GLU A 172 25.33 32.33 2.21
CA GLU A 172 26.60 32.12 1.53
C GLU A 172 26.70 32.99 0.28
N ARG A 173 27.87 33.58 0.08
CA ARG A 173 28.18 34.33 -1.15
C ARG A 173 28.48 33.34 -2.27
N THR A 174 27.94 33.57 -3.47
CA THR A 174 28.19 32.68 -4.61
C THR A 174 29.51 33.00 -5.31
N LYS A 175 29.84 32.23 -6.35
CA LYS A 175 30.98 32.53 -7.24
C LYS A 175 30.80 33.86 -7.98
N ASP A 176 29.55 34.20 -8.31
CA ASP A 176 29.21 35.55 -8.71
C ASP A 176 29.18 36.43 -7.46
N LEU A 177 30.16 37.34 -7.36
CA LEU A 177 30.36 38.15 -6.17
C LEU A 177 29.18 39.10 -5.90
N HIS A 178 28.31 39.36 -6.87
CA HIS A 178 27.11 40.18 -6.66
C HIS A 178 25.97 39.40 -6.03
N ILE A 179 26.01 38.06 -6.06
CA ILE A 179 24.89 37.20 -5.65
C ILE A 179 25.19 36.48 -4.34
N TRP A 180 24.23 36.52 -3.43
CA TRP A 180 24.19 35.79 -2.17
C TRP A 180 23.04 34.80 -2.17
N HIS A 181 23.26 33.61 -1.60
CA HIS A 181 22.24 32.61 -1.39
C HIS A 181 21.90 32.51 0.10
N LEU A 182 20.66 32.85 0.45
CA LEU A 182 20.08 32.49 1.74
C LEU A 182 19.28 31.19 1.57
N LYS A 183 19.66 30.16 2.32
CA LYS A 183 19.14 28.79 2.21
C LYS A 183 18.56 28.31 3.54
N PHE A 184 17.35 27.75 3.50
CA PHE A 184 16.75 27.06 4.66
C PHE A 184 15.77 25.98 4.19
N ARG A 185 15.35 25.12 5.13
CA ARG A 185 14.40 24.03 4.88
C ARG A 185 13.29 24.07 5.92
N PRO A 186 12.05 24.45 5.55
CA PRO A 186 10.94 24.50 6.49
C PRO A 186 10.44 23.08 6.80
N TYR A 187 10.11 22.79 8.06
CA TYR A 187 9.55 21.48 8.48
C TYR A 187 8.14 21.59 9.06
N VAL A 188 7.56 22.80 9.04
CA VAL A 188 6.23 23.07 9.57
C VAL A 188 5.52 23.96 8.56
N PRO A 189 4.24 23.71 8.24
CA PRO A 189 3.52 24.57 7.32
C PRO A 189 3.19 25.91 7.96
N GLY A 190 2.97 26.91 7.11
CA GLY A 190 2.54 28.23 7.49
C GLY A 190 3.46 29.33 7.01
N THR A 191 3.36 30.48 7.66
CA THR A 191 3.99 31.71 7.19
C THR A 191 5.37 31.91 7.81
N TYR A 192 6.40 31.94 6.96
CA TYR A 192 7.76 32.29 7.32
C TYR A 192 8.02 33.76 6.96
N ARG A 193 8.71 34.49 7.83
CA ARG A 193 9.10 35.88 7.60
C ARG A 193 10.60 36.02 7.61
N ILE A 194 11.14 36.64 6.57
CA ILE A 194 12.57 36.77 6.32
C ILE A 194 12.95 38.24 6.35
N GLN A 195 13.73 38.63 7.34
CA GLN A 195 14.34 39.95 7.42
C GLN A 195 15.72 39.93 6.77
N LEU A 196 15.97 40.93 5.92
CA LEU A 196 17.23 41.12 5.26
C LEU A 196 17.71 42.56 5.47
N ALA A 197 19.00 42.70 5.78
CA ALA A 197 19.70 43.97 5.75
C ALA A 197 21.01 43.84 4.97
N HIS A 198 21.31 44.84 4.15
CA HIS A 198 22.56 44.95 3.39
C HIS A 198 23.34 46.13 3.92
N ASN A 199 24.56 45.88 4.40
CA ASN A 199 25.42 46.87 5.06
C ASN A 199 24.70 47.61 6.21
N GLY A 200 23.91 46.88 7.00
CA GLY A 200 23.16 47.43 8.15
C GLY A 200 21.87 48.16 7.78
N LEU A 201 21.57 48.34 6.49
CA LEU A 201 20.33 48.97 6.01
C LEU A 201 19.33 47.90 5.57
N SER A 202 18.09 47.99 6.08
CA SER A 202 17.02 47.06 5.68
C SER A 202 16.73 47.17 4.19
N LEU A 203 16.48 46.02 3.54
CA LEU A 203 16.00 45.99 2.16
C LEU A 203 14.57 46.52 2.09
N ILE A 204 14.19 47.15 0.97
CA ILE A 204 12.88 47.79 0.78
C ILE A 204 11.70 46.84 1.04
N SER A 205 11.82 45.59 0.61
CA SER A 205 10.74 44.59 0.76
C SER A 205 10.96 43.64 1.95
N SER A 206 11.82 44.02 2.89
CA SER A 206 11.94 43.34 4.19
C SER A 206 10.83 43.80 5.14
N PRO A 207 10.09 42.90 5.81
CA PRO A 207 10.27 41.44 5.81
C PRO A 207 9.61 40.80 4.60
N TYR A 208 10.31 39.83 4.01
CA TYR A 208 9.77 38.98 2.95
C TYR A 208 8.93 37.87 3.55
N ILE A 209 7.72 37.67 3.03
CA ILE A 209 6.78 36.66 3.51
C ILE A 209 6.79 35.48 2.55
N ILE A 210 7.07 34.29 3.07
CA ILE A 210 6.98 33.03 2.34
C ILE A 210 5.89 32.17 2.98
N GLN A 211 4.88 31.80 2.20
CA GLN A 211 3.90 30.81 2.60
C GLN A 211 4.43 29.42 2.27
N VAL A 212 4.57 28.57 3.28
CA VAL A 212 4.93 27.16 3.11
C VAL A 212 3.66 26.34 3.26
N LYS A 213 3.29 25.58 2.24
CA LYS A 213 2.10 24.73 2.26
C LYS A 213 2.40 23.36 2.82
N ASP A 214 1.37 22.78 3.44
CA ASP A 214 1.29 21.34 3.65
C ASP A 214 0.43 20.73 2.55
N THR A 215 1.07 20.18 1.53
CA THR A 215 0.44 19.37 0.48
C THR A 215 0.73 17.88 0.70
N SER A 216 1.27 17.48 1.87
CA SER A 216 1.47 16.07 2.23
C SER A 216 0.15 15.26 2.31
N GLY A 217 -1.00 15.93 2.16
CA GLY A 217 -2.33 15.35 2.04
C GLY A 217 -2.68 14.82 0.65
N ARG A 218 -2.05 13.70 0.26
CA ARG A 218 -2.69 12.59 -0.47
C ARG A 218 -1.75 11.38 -0.51
N VAL A 219 -1.51 10.80 0.68
CA VAL A 219 -0.92 9.46 0.76
C VAL A 219 -2.03 8.44 0.62
N ILE A 220 -2.20 7.89 -0.58
CA ILE A 220 -3.28 6.94 -0.89
C ILE A 220 -2.73 5.52 -0.76
N LEU A 221 -3.36 4.71 0.08
CA LEU A 221 -3.05 3.29 0.16
C LEU A 221 -3.92 2.50 -0.80
N SER A 222 -3.30 1.53 -1.46
CA SER A 222 -3.98 0.51 -2.25
C SER A 222 -3.42 -0.87 -1.88
N GLY A 223 -4.21 -1.93 -2.08
CA GLY A 223 -3.83 -3.29 -1.68
C GLY A 223 -4.07 -3.63 -0.20
N LEU A 224 -4.84 -2.80 0.53
CA LEU A 224 -5.28 -3.09 1.90
C LEU A 224 -6.50 -4.03 1.86
N GLU A 225 -6.25 -5.33 1.85
CA GLU A 225 -7.31 -6.33 2.03
C GLU A 225 -7.81 -6.32 3.47
N GLN A 226 -9.14 -6.29 3.67
CA GLN A 226 -9.74 -6.27 5.01
C GLN A 226 -9.59 -7.60 5.76
N THR A 227 -9.34 -8.71 5.03
CA THR A 227 -9.15 -10.04 5.61
C THR A 227 -8.12 -10.84 4.81
N LEU A 228 -7.14 -11.41 5.49
CA LEU A 228 -6.07 -12.24 4.94
C LEU A 228 -6.06 -13.63 5.60
N LEU A 229 -5.39 -14.59 4.97
CA LEU A 229 -5.07 -15.88 5.57
C LEU A 229 -3.62 -15.91 6.06
N THR A 230 -3.35 -16.70 7.10
CA THR A 230 -1.96 -16.95 7.53
C THR A 230 -1.14 -17.54 6.39
N ASN A 231 0.09 -17.07 6.24
CA ASN A 231 1.06 -17.38 5.19
C ASN A 231 0.73 -16.82 3.79
N SER A 232 -0.36 -16.07 3.64
CA SER A 232 -0.63 -15.33 2.40
C SER A 232 0.17 -14.02 2.37
N PRO A 233 0.99 -13.76 1.34
CA PRO A 233 1.69 -12.48 1.20
C PRO A 233 0.72 -11.32 1.15
N CYS A 234 1.03 -10.26 1.90
CA CYS A 234 0.33 -8.99 1.85
C CYS A 234 1.23 -7.97 1.16
N VAL A 235 0.70 -7.30 0.14
CA VAL A 235 1.37 -6.20 -0.54
C VAL A 235 0.53 -4.95 -0.45
N ILE A 236 1.08 -3.91 0.17
CA ILE A 236 0.44 -2.61 0.32
C ILE A 236 1.26 -1.60 -0.47
N GLN A 237 0.58 -0.83 -1.30
CA GLN A 237 1.18 0.24 -2.08
C GLN A 237 0.78 1.58 -1.48
N VAL A 238 1.78 2.39 -1.17
CA VAL A 238 1.64 3.74 -0.63
C VAL A 238 2.00 4.70 -1.76
N HIS A 239 0.99 5.37 -2.30
CA HIS A 239 1.16 6.41 -3.30
C HIS A 239 1.35 7.73 -2.58
N ALA A 240 2.53 8.32 -2.72
CA ALA A 240 2.88 9.62 -2.21
C ALA A 240 2.96 10.59 -3.40
N GLU A 241 1.86 11.27 -3.73
CA GLU A 241 1.81 12.19 -4.88
C GLU A 241 2.77 13.39 -4.73
N SER A 242 3.21 13.72 -3.52
CA SER A 242 4.06 14.89 -3.25
C SER A 242 5.04 14.74 -2.08
N ALA A 243 5.11 13.56 -1.43
CA ALA A 243 6.02 13.33 -0.31
C ALA A 243 7.26 12.56 -0.78
N SER A 244 8.46 13.04 -0.43
CA SER A 244 9.69 12.28 -0.68
C SER A 244 9.65 10.95 0.07
N ASN A 245 9.80 9.83 -0.65
CA ASN A 245 9.82 8.48 -0.09
C ASN A 245 10.79 8.28 1.08
N ALA A 246 11.84 9.11 1.17
CA ALA A 246 12.82 9.09 2.28
C ALA A 246 12.20 9.37 3.66
N GLN A 247 10.98 9.90 3.71
CA GLN A 247 10.28 10.25 4.94
C GLN A 247 9.15 9.28 5.32
N ILE A 248 8.86 8.28 4.47
CA ILE A 248 7.79 7.31 4.70
C ILE A 248 8.34 6.19 5.59
N ARG A 249 7.71 6.01 6.75
CA ARG A 249 8.00 4.93 7.68
C ARG A 249 6.77 4.06 7.87
N VAL A 250 6.98 2.75 7.74
CA VAL A 250 5.95 1.73 7.84
C VAL A 250 6.35 0.73 8.92
N ILE A 251 5.41 0.41 9.80
CA ILE A 251 5.57 -0.60 10.84
C ILE A 251 4.33 -1.49 10.83
N VAL A 252 4.54 -2.80 10.73
CA VAL A 252 3.46 -3.80 10.85
C VAL A 252 3.53 -4.42 12.24
N LEU A 253 2.41 -4.43 12.98
CA LEU A 253 2.31 -4.97 14.33
C LEU A 253 1.23 -6.05 14.42
N LEU A 254 1.43 -7.03 15.29
CA LEU A 254 0.38 -7.90 15.83
C LEU A 254 0.30 -7.64 17.34
N GLY A 255 -0.74 -6.93 17.76
CA GLY A 255 -0.76 -6.33 19.10
C GLY A 255 0.40 -5.34 19.26
N ASN A 256 1.35 -5.62 20.16
CA ASN A 256 2.55 -4.80 20.38
C ASN A 256 3.83 -5.37 19.76
N ARG A 257 3.75 -6.52 19.07
CA ARG A 257 4.92 -7.17 18.48
C ARG A 257 5.08 -6.74 17.03
N GLN A 258 6.26 -6.25 16.67
CA GLN A 258 6.58 -5.93 15.29
C GLN A 258 6.74 -7.19 14.45
N ILE A 259 6.02 -7.23 13.33
CA ILE A 259 6.09 -8.29 12.34
C ILE A 259 7.10 -7.87 11.26
N PRO A 260 8.00 -8.78 10.83
CA PRO A 260 8.93 -8.48 9.75
C PRO A 260 8.20 -8.06 8.47
N SER A 261 8.55 -6.89 7.95
CA SER A 261 8.04 -6.36 6.69
C SER A 261 9.18 -5.75 5.89
N THR A 262 9.16 -5.91 4.57
CA THR A 262 10.12 -5.30 3.64
C THR A 262 9.48 -4.10 2.95
N THR A 263 10.20 -2.98 2.92
CA THR A 263 9.78 -1.77 2.22
C THR A 263 10.69 -1.56 1.00
N THR A 264 10.09 -1.33 -0.15
CA THR A 264 10.78 -1.11 -1.43
C THR A 264 10.30 0.18 -2.08
N ILE A 265 11.22 1.05 -2.47
CA ILE A 265 10.92 2.25 -3.24
C ILE A 265 10.89 1.84 -4.72
N ILE A 266 9.76 2.05 -5.39
CA ILE A 266 9.62 1.69 -6.81
C ILE A 266 9.95 2.86 -7.70
N ASN A 267 9.43 4.03 -7.36
CA ASN A 267 9.75 5.31 -7.97
C ASN A 267 9.47 6.41 -6.95
N ASP A 268 9.74 7.68 -7.29
CA ASP A 268 9.66 8.83 -6.39
C ASP A 268 8.29 9.02 -5.69
N ASN A 269 7.22 8.44 -6.23
CA ASN A 269 5.86 8.58 -5.71
C ASN A 269 5.23 7.26 -5.22
N LEU A 270 5.96 6.13 -5.28
CA LEU A 270 5.41 4.82 -4.97
C LEU A 270 6.35 4.00 -4.09
N VAL A 271 5.86 3.70 -2.89
CA VAL A 271 6.48 2.76 -1.96
C VAL A 271 5.64 1.51 -1.86
N ARG A 272 6.30 0.35 -1.95
CA ARG A 272 5.67 -0.96 -1.78
C ARG A 272 6.15 -1.61 -0.49
N ILE A 273 5.19 -2.03 0.31
CA ILE A 273 5.38 -2.78 1.55
C ILE A 273 4.98 -4.23 1.26
N HIS A 274 5.78 -5.17 1.75
CA HIS A 274 5.50 -6.59 1.65
C HIS A 274 5.74 -7.28 3.01
N PHE A 275 4.80 -8.09 3.46
CA PHE A 275 4.97 -8.97 4.63
C PHE A 275 4.15 -10.25 4.48
N ILE A 276 4.52 -11.29 5.21
CA ILE A 276 3.82 -12.57 5.23
C ILE A 276 3.39 -12.85 6.69
N PRO A 277 2.10 -12.72 7.04
CA PRO A 277 1.63 -12.94 8.40
C PRO A 277 1.58 -14.44 8.71
N GLN A 278 2.34 -14.91 9.68
CA GLN A 278 2.39 -16.33 10.05
C GLN A 278 1.34 -16.70 11.11
N GLU A 279 0.82 -15.72 11.84
CA GLU A 279 -0.09 -15.93 12.97
C GLU A 279 -1.45 -15.27 12.69
N PRO A 280 -2.56 -15.86 13.14
CA PRO A 280 -3.88 -15.23 13.03
C PRO A 280 -4.04 -14.12 14.07
N GLY A 281 -4.86 -13.12 13.73
CA GLY A 281 -5.15 -11.98 14.59
C GLY A 281 -5.23 -10.68 13.79
N ILE A 282 -5.57 -9.59 14.49
CA ILE A 282 -5.62 -8.26 13.87
C ILE A 282 -4.19 -7.72 13.78
N HIS A 283 -3.70 -7.58 12.56
CA HIS A 283 -2.44 -6.93 12.26
C HIS A 283 -2.70 -5.45 12.00
N THR A 284 -1.94 -4.55 12.61
CA THR A 284 -2.05 -3.11 12.39
C THR A 284 -0.86 -2.62 11.59
N VAL A 285 -1.14 -1.88 10.51
CA VAL A 285 -0.14 -1.26 9.65
C VAL A 285 -0.10 0.22 9.98
N HIS A 286 0.96 0.64 10.64
CA HIS A 286 1.23 2.03 10.96
C HIS A 286 2.03 2.64 9.82
N VAL A 287 1.43 3.59 9.12
CA VAL A 287 2.12 4.39 8.10
C VAL A 287 2.26 5.81 8.62
N SER A 288 3.46 6.36 8.49
CA SER A 288 3.80 7.72 8.89
C SER A 288 4.68 8.39 7.84
N CYS A 289 4.51 9.69 7.66
CA CYS A 289 5.32 10.54 6.81
C CYS A 289 5.96 11.62 7.68
N ALA A 290 7.28 11.80 7.59
CA ALA A 290 8.04 12.76 8.41
C ALA A 290 7.76 12.62 9.93
N ASN A 291 7.63 11.37 10.40
CA ASN A 291 7.27 10.99 11.78
C ASN A 291 5.85 11.36 12.23
N GLN A 292 4.97 11.82 11.33
CA GLN A 292 3.55 12.01 11.62
C GLN A 292 2.69 10.90 10.98
N PRO A 293 1.69 10.35 11.69
CA PRO A 293 0.80 9.34 11.11
C PRO A 293 -0.02 9.97 9.97
N ILE A 294 -0.15 9.23 8.87
CA ILE A 294 -1.04 9.65 7.77
C ILE A 294 -2.50 9.41 8.14
N GLU A 295 -3.41 10.05 7.41
CA GLU A 295 -4.86 9.86 7.59
C GLU A 295 -5.25 8.37 7.47
N GLY A 296 -6.07 7.88 8.39
CA GLY A 296 -6.52 6.48 8.46
C GLY A 296 -5.52 5.51 9.12
N SER A 297 -4.28 5.94 9.41
CA SER A 297 -3.32 5.14 10.16
C SER A 297 -3.69 5.09 11.66
N PRO A 298 -3.66 3.92 12.33
CA PRO A 298 -3.25 2.62 11.79
C PRO A 298 -4.36 1.90 11.01
N PHE A 299 -3.96 1.21 9.95
CA PHE A 299 -4.85 0.36 9.17
C PHE A 299 -4.92 -1.04 9.76
N SER A 300 -6.11 -1.60 9.92
CA SER A 300 -6.30 -2.93 10.51
C SER A 300 -6.56 -3.98 9.43
N ILE A 301 -5.84 -5.10 9.51
CA ILE A 301 -5.98 -6.26 8.64
C ILE A 301 -6.30 -7.46 9.52
N ARG A 302 -7.44 -8.11 9.27
CA ARG A 302 -7.82 -9.33 9.99
C ARG A 302 -7.13 -10.52 9.35
N VAL A 303 -6.22 -11.19 10.06
CA VAL A 303 -5.59 -12.43 9.58
C VAL A 303 -6.28 -13.63 10.22
N GLU A 304 -6.76 -14.57 9.41
CA GLU A 304 -7.42 -15.79 9.86
C GLU A 304 -6.58 -17.03 9.51
N ARG A 305 -6.77 -18.12 10.25
CA ARG A 305 -6.22 -19.42 9.81
C ARG A 305 -7.06 -19.90 8.62
N PRO A 306 -6.45 -20.49 7.59
CA PRO A 306 -7.21 -21.21 6.58
C PRO A 306 -8.04 -22.28 7.28
N ARG A 307 -9.34 -22.31 7.00
CA ARG A 307 -10.21 -23.44 7.37
C ARG A 307 -9.74 -24.67 6.60
N ALA A 308 -9.86 -25.85 7.21
CA ALA A 308 -9.54 -27.09 6.52
C ALA A 308 -10.33 -27.18 5.21
N ILE A 309 -9.62 -27.40 4.11
CA ILE A 309 -10.26 -27.62 2.80
C ILE A 309 -10.83 -29.02 2.80
N GLN A 310 -12.12 -29.10 2.55
CA GLN A 310 -12.81 -30.38 2.48
C GLN A 310 -12.98 -30.78 1.02
N ILE A 311 -12.73 -32.06 0.76
CA ILE A 311 -12.88 -32.66 -0.55
C ILE A 311 -14.03 -33.67 -0.47
N SER A 312 -14.94 -33.62 -1.43
CA SER A 312 -16.07 -34.54 -1.53
C SER A 312 -16.31 -34.95 -2.97
N GLY A 313 -16.64 -36.21 -3.22
CA GLY A 313 -16.95 -36.72 -4.55
C GLY A 313 -17.10 -38.23 -4.53
N GLU A 314 -18.14 -38.75 -5.18
CA GLU A 314 -18.36 -40.19 -5.27
C GLU A 314 -17.25 -40.89 -6.07
N CYS A 315 -16.61 -40.13 -6.98
CA CYS A 315 -15.52 -40.61 -7.80
C CYS A 315 -14.28 -41.05 -7.01
N PHE A 316 -14.14 -40.77 -5.71
CA PHE A 316 -12.99 -41.20 -4.89
C PHE A 316 -13.07 -42.62 -4.34
N HIS A 317 -14.00 -43.43 -4.84
CA HIS A 317 -14.10 -44.85 -4.48
C HIS A 317 -13.98 -45.72 -5.72
N ARG A 318 -14.94 -45.59 -6.64
CA ARG A 318 -14.95 -46.29 -7.91
C ARG A 318 -15.52 -45.40 -8.99
N LEU A 319 -15.14 -45.66 -10.23
CA LEU A 319 -15.69 -44.96 -11.39
C LEU A 319 -15.75 -45.93 -12.57
N ARG A 320 -16.83 -45.90 -13.34
CA ARG A 320 -16.89 -46.69 -14.57
C ARG A 320 -15.98 -46.06 -15.62
N LEU A 321 -15.33 -46.90 -16.42
CA LEU A 321 -14.49 -46.47 -17.53
C LEU A 321 -15.27 -45.53 -18.46
N ASN A 322 -14.67 -44.40 -18.81
CA ASN A 322 -15.24 -43.30 -19.61
C ASN A 322 -16.39 -42.51 -18.96
N ASP A 323 -16.82 -42.83 -17.74
CA ASP A 323 -17.78 -42.00 -17.02
C ASP A 323 -17.10 -40.75 -16.44
N LEU A 324 -17.87 -39.67 -16.29
CA LEU A 324 -17.38 -38.40 -15.75
C LEU A 324 -17.20 -38.51 -14.23
N GLY A 325 -15.95 -38.42 -13.77
CA GLY A 325 -15.61 -38.28 -12.37
C GLY A 325 -15.76 -36.84 -11.92
N LEU A 326 -16.69 -36.58 -11.00
CA LEU A 326 -16.92 -35.27 -10.41
C LEU A 326 -16.53 -35.25 -8.93
N PHE A 327 -15.77 -34.22 -8.55
CA PHE A 327 -15.47 -33.91 -7.16
C PHE A 327 -15.58 -32.41 -6.89
N ARG A 328 -15.79 -32.07 -5.62
CA ARG A 328 -15.95 -30.72 -5.13
C ARG A 328 -14.90 -30.41 -4.07
N ILE A 329 -14.30 -29.24 -4.22
CA ILE A 329 -13.33 -28.65 -3.31
C ILE A 329 -14.05 -27.55 -2.56
N HIS A 330 -14.36 -27.80 -1.29
CA HIS A 330 -15.01 -26.83 -0.41
C HIS A 330 -13.96 -25.92 0.21
N CYS A 331 -13.94 -24.67 -0.26
CA CYS A 331 -12.92 -23.69 0.12
C CYS A 331 -13.39 -22.77 1.25
N HIS A 332 -14.67 -22.83 1.63
CA HIS A 332 -15.24 -22.06 2.75
C HIS A 332 -14.94 -20.55 2.68
N GLY A 333 -14.99 -19.97 1.47
CA GLY A 333 -14.71 -18.55 1.23
C GLY A 333 -13.24 -18.21 0.97
N GLN A 334 -12.32 -19.19 1.06
CA GLN A 334 -10.91 -19.00 0.69
C GLN A 334 -10.79 -19.01 -0.84
N ARG A 335 -10.69 -17.82 -1.44
CA ARG A 335 -10.61 -17.66 -2.89
C ARG A 335 -9.17 -17.64 -3.38
N GLY A 336 -8.96 -18.24 -4.54
CA GLY A 336 -7.65 -18.41 -5.13
C GLY A 336 -7.70 -18.45 -6.65
N PRO A 337 -6.67 -18.00 -7.40
CA PRO A 337 -6.64 -18.25 -8.83
C PRO A 337 -6.51 -19.75 -9.06
N ILE A 338 -7.20 -20.24 -10.09
CA ILE A 338 -7.04 -21.60 -10.55
C ILE A 338 -5.67 -21.70 -11.22
N GLN A 339 -4.82 -22.63 -10.78
CA GLN A 339 -3.83 -23.19 -11.69
C GLN A 339 -4.35 -24.52 -12.20
N THR A 340 -4.75 -24.55 -13.46
CA THR A 340 -4.60 -25.78 -14.23
C THR A 340 -3.10 -25.92 -14.47
N LYS A 341 -2.44 -26.82 -13.73
CA LYS A 341 -1.02 -27.10 -13.96
C LYS A 341 -0.82 -27.45 -15.42
N ILE A 342 0.24 -26.87 -15.97
CA ILE A 342 0.88 -27.24 -17.23
C ILE A 342 1.08 -28.76 -17.25
N PHE A 343 0.61 -29.41 -18.32
CA PHE A 343 0.83 -30.83 -18.56
C PHE A 343 2.32 -31.17 -18.58
N ASN A 344 2.64 -32.30 -17.95
CA ASN A 344 3.89 -33.05 -18.02
C ASN A 344 5.13 -32.35 -17.47
N LEU A 345 5.53 -32.78 -16.27
CA LEU A 345 6.61 -33.77 -16.18
C LEU A 345 6.20 -34.69 -15.01
N SER A 346 6.23 -36.00 -15.16
CA SER A 346 5.93 -36.93 -14.06
C SER A 346 7.17 -37.05 -13.18
N ALA A 347 7.02 -37.26 -11.87
CA ALA A 347 8.14 -37.78 -11.08
C ALA A 347 8.11 -39.30 -11.27
N GLY A 348 9.00 -39.84 -12.11
CA GLY A 348 9.03 -41.26 -12.45
C GLY A 348 9.29 -41.59 -13.92
N ASP A 349 9.21 -40.61 -14.84
CA ASP A 349 9.52 -40.85 -16.26
C ASP A 349 11.03 -40.73 -16.52
N ARG A 350 11.63 -41.77 -17.11
CA ARG A 350 12.98 -41.69 -17.68
C ARG A 350 12.89 -40.94 -19.01
N TYR A 351 13.40 -39.71 -19.05
CA TYR A 351 13.55 -38.94 -20.29
C TYR A 351 14.92 -39.23 -20.90
N ASP A 352 14.93 -39.73 -22.14
CA ASP A 352 16.15 -40.05 -22.88
C ASP A 352 16.84 -38.78 -23.40
N ILE A 353 18.17 -38.83 -23.51
CA ILE A 353 18.99 -37.71 -23.98
C ILE A 353 18.64 -37.39 -25.43
N GLY A 354 18.47 -36.09 -25.74
CA GLY A 354 18.08 -35.62 -27.07
C GLY A 354 16.56 -35.61 -27.33
N GLN A 355 15.73 -36.09 -26.39
CA GLN A 355 14.28 -35.98 -26.51
C GLN A 355 13.83 -34.52 -26.35
N THR A 356 12.95 -34.07 -27.25
CA THR A 356 12.29 -32.76 -27.12
C THR A 356 11.20 -32.83 -26.06
N ILE A 357 11.34 -32.02 -25.02
CA ILE A 357 10.37 -31.85 -23.95
C ILE A 357 9.57 -30.59 -24.26
N SER A 358 8.25 -30.72 -24.37
CA SER A 358 7.34 -29.63 -24.72
C SER A 358 6.24 -29.47 -23.67
N PHE A 359 5.90 -28.24 -23.32
CA PHE A 359 4.82 -27.94 -22.37
C PHE A 359 3.97 -26.73 -22.81
N GLN A 360 2.66 -26.80 -22.58
CA GLN A 360 1.68 -25.77 -23.01
C GLN A 360 1.34 -24.80 -21.87
N LEU A 361 1.40 -23.50 -22.15
CA LEU A 361 0.94 -22.41 -21.29
C LEU A 361 -0.56 -22.16 -21.56
N HIS A 362 -1.40 -22.13 -20.51
CA HIS A 362 -2.87 -22.01 -20.65
C HIS A 362 -3.41 -20.57 -20.58
N ASP A 363 -4.64 -20.37 -21.08
CA ASP A 363 -5.24 -19.15 -21.66
C ASP A 363 -5.58 -17.99 -20.69
N THR A 364 -5.21 -18.05 -19.41
CA THR A 364 -5.50 -16.95 -18.45
C THR A 364 -4.66 -15.68 -18.65
N TYR A 365 -3.88 -15.59 -19.72
CA TYR A 365 -2.89 -14.52 -19.96
C TYR A 365 -3.16 -13.71 -21.24
N GLU A 366 -4.26 -13.94 -21.96
CA GLU A 366 -4.52 -13.28 -23.25
C GLU A 366 -4.59 -11.74 -23.18
N GLN A 367 -4.95 -11.15 -22.04
CA GLN A 367 -4.96 -9.68 -21.89
C GLN A 367 -3.58 -9.05 -21.58
N LEU A 368 -2.57 -9.86 -21.23
CA LEU A 368 -1.19 -9.40 -20.92
C LEU A 368 -0.18 -9.75 -22.04
N ILE A 369 -0.52 -10.64 -22.97
CA ILE A 369 0.36 -11.08 -24.07
C ILE A 369 0.14 -10.22 -25.33
N GLN A 370 0.27 -8.89 -25.18
CA GLN A 370 0.62 -8.02 -26.32
C GLN A 370 2.11 -7.63 -26.33
N PHE A 371 2.87 -7.96 -25.29
CA PHE A 371 4.32 -7.71 -25.23
C PHE A 371 5.13 -9.02 -25.31
N SER A 372 5.39 -9.42 -26.56
CA SER A 372 6.47 -10.27 -27.09
C SER A 372 6.90 -11.54 -26.32
N ALA A 373 6.67 -12.70 -26.93
CA ALA A 373 7.28 -13.99 -26.58
C ALA A 373 8.83 -13.93 -26.46
N GLN A 374 9.47 -12.95 -27.09
CA GLN A 374 10.90 -12.69 -27.01
C GLN A 374 11.36 -12.29 -25.60
N ILE A 375 10.60 -11.49 -24.86
CA ILE A 375 10.94 -11.09 -23.49
C ILE A 375 10.84 -12.29 -22.54
N LEU A 376 9.85 -13.17 -22.77
CA LEU A 376 9.64 -14.40 -22.01
C LEU A 376 10.80 -15.39 -22.21
N LEU A 377 11.26 -15.56 -23.46
CA LEU A 377 12.44 -16.35 -23.81
C LEU A 377 13.72 -15.76 -23.21
N THR A 378 13.88 -14.44 -23.28
CA THR A 378 15.06 -13.74 -22.77
C THR A 378 15.15 -13.83 -21.25
N SER A 379 14.02 -13.65 -20.56
CA SER A 379 13.91 -13.76 -19.10
C SER A 379 14.17 -15.19 -18.63
N PHE A 380 13.65 -16.18 -19.34
CA PHE A 380 13.93 -17.60 -19.08
C PHE A 380 15.43 -17.92 -19.21
N ASN A 381 16.05 -17.46 -20.30
CA ASN A 381 17.48 -17.68 -20.56
C ASN A 381 18.39 -16.97 -19.54
N ILE A 382 18.06 -15.75 -19.11
CA ILE A 382 18.82 -15.02 -18.08
C ILE A 382 18.72 -15.73 -16.72
N LEU A 383 17.54 -16.24 -16.37
CA LEU A 383 17.30 -16.91 -15.09
C LEU A 383 18.03 -18.27 -15.02
N LEU A 384 18.02 -19.02 -16.13
CA LEU A 384 18.84 -20.22 -16.34
C LEU A 384 20.33 -19.91 -16.17
N ALA A 385 20.81 -18.82 -16.79
CA ALA A 385 22.22 -18.44 -16.77
C ALA A 385 22.74 -17.96 -15.42
N THR A 386 21.88 -17.34 -14.61
CA THR A 386 22.30 -16.71 -13.34
C THR A 386 22.19 -17.63 -12.13
N ARG A 387 21.21 -18.53 -12.09
CA ARG A 387 20.94 -19.34 -10.88
C ARG A 387 21.17 -20.84 -11.03
N LEU A 388 21.24 -21.33 -12.26
CA LEU A 388 21.32 -22.76 -12.54
C LEU A 388 22.35 -23.02 -13.66
N LYS A 389 23.58 -22.49 -13.50
CA LYS A 389 24.70 -22.71 -14.44
C LYS A 389 24.85 -24.17 -14.87
N VAL A 390 24.69 -25.11 -13.93
CA VAL A 390 24.75 -26.56 -14.15
C VAL A 390 23.63 -27.09 -15.06
N ILE A 391 22.45 -26.47 -15.03
CA ILE A 391 21.29 -26.86 -15.85
C ILE A 391 21.36 -26.20 -17.24
N GLN A 392 21.87 -24.97 -17.33
CA GLN A 392 22.02 -24.25 -18.60
C GLN A 392 22.92 -25.02 -19.60
N GLU A 393 23.98 -25.68 -19.13
CA GLU A 393 24.89 -26.45 -19.99
C GLU A 393 24.24 -27.70 -20.59
N ARG A 394 23.13 -28.17 -19.99
CA ARG A 394 22.41 -29.39 -20.38
C ARG A 394 21.14 -29.12 -21.19
N ILE A 395 20.68 -27.88 -21.29
CA ILE A 395 19.47 -27.51 -22.06
C ILE A 395 19.88 -26.81 -23.34
N ARG A 396 19.44 -27.32 -24.49
CA ARG A 396 19.58 -26.62 -25.79
C ARG A 396 18.26 -26.60 -26.53
N ASN A 397 18.24 -25.84 -27.63
CA ASN A 397 17.12 -25.78 -28.57
C ASN A 397 15.80 -25.36 -27.90
N VAL A 398 15.88 -24.37 -27.00
CA VAL A 398 14.69 -23.79 -26.37
C VAL A 398 13.92 -23.00 -27.44
N THR A 399 12.71 -23.42 -27.74
CA THR A 399 11.81 -22.78 -28.70
C THR A 399 10.47 -22.45 -28.07
N LEU A 400 9.84 -21.41 -28.60
CA LEU A 400 8.50 -20.97 -28.25
C LEU A 400 7.67 -20.99 -29.54
N SER A 401 6.57 -21.74 -29.55
CA SER A 401 5.61 -21.74 -30.65
C SER A 401 4.22 -21.32 -30.16
N LYS A 402 3.45 -20.64 -31.01
CA LYS A 402 2.07 -20.26 -30.73
C LYS A 402 1.17 -20.82 -31.82
N GLU A 403 0.31 -21.77 -31.47
CA GLU A 403 -0.67 -22.38 -32.37
C GLU A 403 -2.04 -22.39 -31.69
N ASN A 404 -3.08 -21.94 -32.39
CA ASN A 404 -4.48 -21.94 -31.91
C ASN A 404 -4.68 -21.29 -30.54
N GLY A 405 -4.06 -20.13 -30.30
CA GLY A 405 -4.14 -19.41 -29.02
C GLY A 405 -3.21 -19.96 -27.92
N ARG A 406 -2.71 -21.19 -28.05
CA ARG A 406 -1.85 -21.83 -27.05
C ARG A 406 -0.38 -21.55 -27.32
N THR A 407 0.34 -21.18 -26.27
CA THR A 407 1.80 -20.98 -26.33
C THR A 407 2.51 -22.21 -25.79
N THR A 408 3.40 -22.81 -26.57
CA THR A 408 4.16 -24.02 -26.22
C THR A 408 5.64 -23.68 -26.09
N VAL A 409 6.26 -24.07 -24.97
CA VAL A 409 7.71 -24.01 -24.79
C VAL A 409 8.27 -25.40 -25.03
N SER A 410 9.32 -25.53 -25.85
CA SER A 410 10.00 -26.80 -26.10
C SER A 410 11.50 -26.67 -25.86
N PHE A 411 12.16 -27.71 -25.36
CA PHE A 411 13.62 -27.74 -25.20
C PHE A 411 14.16 -29.17 -25.21
N GLN A 412 15.48 -29.34 -25.38
CA GLN A 412 16.14 -30.65 -25.41
C GLN A 412 17.21 -30.75 -24.32
N LEU A 413 17.33 -31.95 -23.71
CA LEU A 413 18.32 -32.27 -22.68
C LEU A 413 19.55 -32.99 -23.27
N TYR A 414 20.74 -32.59 -22.83
CA TYR A 414 22.05 -33.14 -23.22
C TYR A 414 22.87 -33.57 -21.98
N GLU A 415 23.81 -34.49 -22.18
CA GLU A 415 24.78 -34.93 -21.16
C GLU A 415 26.00 -34.01 -21.11
N THR A 416 26.53 -33.81 -19.90
CA THR A 416 27.85 -33.18 -19.66
C THR A 416 28.71 -34.04 -18.73
N PRO A 417 30.06 -33.99 -18.83
CA PRO A 417 30.94 -35.03 -18.29
C PRO A 417 31.16 -34.99 -16.77
N THR A 418 30.58 -34.03 -16.04
CA THR A 418 30.85 -33.81 -14.62
C THR A 418 29.59 -34.05 -13.77
N GLN A 419 29.73 -34.90 -12.75
CA GLN A 419 28.68 -35.67 -12.08
C GLN A 419 27.64 -34.89 -11.23
N THR A 420 26.48 -35.55 -11.04
CA THR A 420 25.74 -35.88 -9.77
C THR A 420 24.25 -35.57 -9.77
N THR A 421 23.72 -34.83 -10.74
CA THR A 421 22.30 -34.41 -10.71
C THR A 421 21.46 -35.27 -11.68
N THR A 422 20.51 -36.04 -11.16
CA THR A 422 19.61 -36.87 -11.97
C THR A 422 18.67 -35.99 -12.82
N ASN A 423 18.20 -36.51 -13.96
CA ASN A 423 17.25 -35.80 -14.83
C ASN A 423 16.00 -35.38 -14.05
N GLU A 424 15.54 -36.19 -13.08
CA GLU A 424 14.43 -35.88 -12.20
C GLU A 424 14.65 -34.63 -11.34
N GLN A 425 15.83 -34.49 -10.75
CA GLN A 425 16.17 -33.33 -9.91
C GLN A 425 16.24 -32.04 -10.75
N ILE A 426 16.73 -32.13 -11.99
CA ILE A 426 16.76 -31.02 -12.94
C ILE A 426 15.34 -30.58 -13.32
N ILE A 427 14.49 -31.55 -13.60
CA ILE A 427 13.08 -31.35 -13.93
C ILE A 427 12.34 -30.71 -12.75
N GLN A 428 12.57 -31.17 -11.52
CA GLN A 428 12.01 -30.56 -10.31
C GLN A 428 12.49 -29.11 -10.10
N ASN A 429 13.77 -28.83 -10.36
CA ASN A 429 14.33 -27.48 -10.26
C ASN A 429 13.75 -26.54 -11.33
N LEU A 430 13.59 -27.01 -12.58
CA LEU A 430 12.94 -26.25 -13.66
C LEU A 430 11.47 -25.96 -13.33
N ARG A 431 10.74 -26.94 -12.79
CA ARG A 431 9.37 -26.77 -12.30
C ARG A 431 9.29 -25.68 -11.22
N HIS A 432 10.19 -25.71 -10.25
CA HIS A 432 10.23 -24.70 -9.19
C HIS A 432 10.51 -23.30 -9.77
N LEU A 433 11.46 -23.19 -10.69
CA LEU A 433 11.86 -21.94 -11.33
C LEU A 433 10.73 -21.31 -12.16
N ILE A 434 10.08 -22.09 -13.02
CA ILE A 434 9.02 -21.61 -13.91
C ILE A 434 7.78 -21.20 -13.11
N ASN A 435 7.35 -22.04 -12.16
CA ASN A 435 6.14 -21.81 -11.38
C ASN A 435 6.28 -20.65 -10.38
N ASN A 436 7.47 -20.44 -9.80
CA ASN A 436 7.67 -19.44 -8.75
C ASN A 436 8.39 -18.16 -9.19
N GLN A 437 9.08 -18.11 -10.33
CA GLN A 437 9.91 -16.94 -10.66
C GLN A 437 9.52 -16.26 -11.97
N ILE A 438 9.22 -17.02 -13.02
CA ILE A 438 8.92 -16.43 -14.35
C ILE A 438 7.50 -15.86 -14.40
N LEU A 439 6.54 -16.58 -13.83
CA LEU A 439 5.16 -16.09 -13.71
C LEU A 439 5.01 -14.92 -12.72
N ASN A 440 5.98 -14.71 -11.83
CA ASN A 440 6.05 -13.58 -10.89
C ASN A 440 6.70 -12.32 -11.48
N LEU A 441 7.41 -12.43 -12.61
CA LEU A 441 8.08 -11.30 -13.27
C LEU A 441 7.16 -10.47 -14.18
N HIS A 442 5.97 -10.96 -14.54
CA HIS A 442 5.13 -10.35 -15.59
C HIS A 442 3.76 -9.84 -15.14
N ASP A 443 3.44 -9.91 -13.85
CA ASP A 443 2.32 -9.15 -13.28
C ASP A 443 2.66 -8.69 -11.85
N PRO A 444 3.03 -7.42 -11.64
CA PRO A 444 3.39 -6.90 -10.32
C PRO A 444 2.20 -6.82 -9.35
N ASN A 445 0.96 -7.06 -9.82
CA ASN A 445 -0.24 -7.20 -8.98
C ASN A 445 -0.49 -8.66 -8.53
N ARG A 446 0.35 -9.62 -8.94
CA ARG A 446 0.17 -11.05 -8.62
C ARG A 446 0.74 -11.51 -7.29
N CYS A 447 1.37 -10.62 -6.50
CA CYS A 447 1.57 -10.92 -5.07
C CYS A 447 0.24 -11.10 -4.31
N ILE A 448 -0.89 -10.81 -4.94
CA ILE A 448 -2.25 -10.91 -4.37
C ILE A 448 -2.77 -12.37 -4.33
N LEU A 449 -2.07 -13.38 -4.86
CA LEU A 449 -2.70 -14.70 -5.05
C LEU A 449 -1.79 -15.93 -4.88
N ASN A 450 -1.17 -16.10 -3.70
CA ASN A 450 -0.54 -17.39 -3.35
C ASN A 450 -1.55 -18.51 -3.02
N THR A 451 -2.84 -18.26 -3.08
CA THR A 451 -3.89 -19.26 -2.86
C THR A 451 -4.17 -20.03 -4.15
N ILE A 452 -3.25 -20.87 -4.62
CA ILE A 452 -3.45 -21.61 -5.88
C ILE A 452 -4.10 -22.97 -5.59
N ILE A 453 -5.23 -23.27 -6.21
CA ILE A 453 -5.79 -24.63 -6.24
C ILE A 453 -5.26 -25.37 -7.46
N GLY A 454 -4.67 -26.54 -7.21
CA GLY A 454 -4.16 -27.45 -8.25
C GLY A 454 -4.70 -28.86 -8.04
N SER A 455 -5.02 -29.52 -9.15
CA SER A 455 -5.40 -30.95 -9.17
C SER A 455 -4.57 -31.67 -10.23
N VAL A 456 -4.11 -32.88 -9.91
CA VAL A 456 -3.40 -33.76 -10.84
C VAL A 456 -4.01 -35.15 -10.73
N VAL A 457 -4.37 -35.75 -11.87
CA VAL A 457 -4.87 -37.12 -11.92
C VAL A 457 -3.90 -37.97 -12.72
N VAL A 458 -3.51 -39.10 -12.15
CA VAL A 458 -2.53 -40.04 -12.70
C VAL A 458 -3.18 -41.42 -12.78
N GLY A 459 -3.13 -42.04 -13.95
CA GLY A 459 -3.62 -43.39 -14.19
C GLY A 459 -2.69 -44.48 -13.62
N PRO A 460 -3.11 -45.75 -13.70
CA PRO A 460 -2.47 -46.88 -13.03
C PRO A 460 -1.02 -47.15 -13.47
N LYS A 461 -0.58 -46.68 -14.64
CA LYS A 461 0.79 -46.83 -15.13
C LYS A 461 1.57 -45.51 -15.15
N GLY A 462 1.07 -44.49 -14.44
CA GLY A 462 1.71 -43.16 -14.39
C GLY A 462 1.25 -42.20 -15.48
N GLU A 463 0.31 -42.61 -16.34
CA GLU A 463 -0.19 -41.79 -17.44
C GLU A 463 -1.02 -40.59 -16.92
N PRO A 464 -0.87 -39.39 -17.50
CA PRO A 464 -1.64 -38.23 -17.07
C PRO A 464 -3.09 -38.35 -17.55
N VAL A 465 -4.03 -38.03 -16.66
CA VAL A 465 -5.45 -37.88 -17.01
C VAL A 465 -5.84 -36.40 -16.92
N ASN A 466 -6.51 -35.90 -17.95
CA ASN A 466 -6.93 -34.51 -18.02
C ASN A 466 -7.97 -34.22 -16.92
N VAL A 467 -7.69 -33.22 -16.10
CA VAL A 467 -8.59 -32.73 -15.05
C VAL A 467 -8.87 -31.26 -15.28
N LYS A 468 -10.14 -30.87 -15.29
CA LYS A 468 -10.55 -29.46 -15.36
C LYS A 468 -11.10 -29.03 -14.02
N LEU A 469 -10.82 -27.80 -13.64
CA LEU A 469 -11.34 -27.17 -12.42
C LEU A 469 -12.21 -25.98 -12.82
N PHE A 470 -13.44 -25.96 -12.34
CA PHE A 470 -14.40 -24.90 -12.56
C PHE A 470 -14.67 -24.15 -11.26
N PRO A 471 -14.47 -22.82 -11.23
CA PRO A 471 -14.82 -22.02 -10.06
C PRO A 471 -16.35 -21.95 -9.94
N GLN A 472 -16.85 -21.97 -8.71
CA GLN A 472 -18.27 -21.83 -8.39
C GLN A 472 -18.54 -20.45 -7.78
N ALA A 473 -19.77 -19.95 -7.91
CA ALA A 473 -20.16 -18.66 -7.33
C ALA A 473 -19.99 -18.60 -5.79
N SER A 474 -20.06 -19.74 -5.09
CA SER A 474 -19.79 -19.84 -3.65
C SER A 474 -18.32 -19.61 -3.26
N GLY A 475 -17.40 -19.63 -4.22
CA GLY A 475 -15.95 -19.70 -3.97
C GLY A 475 -15.40 -21.12 -3.81
N ASP A 476 -16.23 -22.15 -4.01
CA ASP A 476 -15.79 -23.54 -4.13
C ASP A 476 -15.32 -23.85 -5.56
N TYR A 477 -14.77 -25.05 -5.76
CA TYR A 477 -14.37 -25.52 -7.09
C TYR A 477 -14.96 -26.90 -7.37
N THR A 478 -15.33 -27.13 -8.63
CA THR A 478 -15.72 -28.44 -9.14
C THR A 478 -14.60 -28.96 -10.02
N GLY A 479 -14.07 -30.13 -9.69
CA GLY A 479 -13.14 -30.86 -10.54
C GLY A 479 -13.85 -31.92 -11.35
N GLU A 480 -13.49 -32.02 -12.63
CA GLU A 480 -13.96 -33.06 -13.53
C GLU A 480 -12.78 -33.77 -14.20
N PHE A 481 -12.87 -35.10 -14.32
CA PHE A 481 -11.95 -35.90 -15.13
C PHE A 481 -12.69 -37.11 -15.73
N THR A 482 -12.16 -37.67 -16.81
CA THR A 482 -12.72 -38.87 -17.45
C THR A 482 -11.60 -39.90 -17.64
N PRO A 483 -11.60 -41.01 -16.89
CA PRO A 483 -10.56 -42.03 -17.02
C PRO A 483 -10.80 -42.89 -18.26
N THR A 484 -9.72 -43.21 -18.96
CA THR A 484 -9.75 -44.04 -20.18
C THR A 484 -8.99 -45.36 -20.04
N LYS A 485 -8.50 -45.66 -18.83
CA LYS A 485 -7.80 -46.90 -18.48
C LYS A 485 -8.45 -47.54 -17.26
N ILE A 486 -8.41 -48.86 -17.19
CA ILE A 486 -8.92 -49.66 -16.07
C ILE A 486 -7.82 -49.77 -15.01
N GLY A 487 -8.20 -49.67 -13.73
CA GLY A 487 -7.30 -49.75 -12.59
C GLY A 487 -7.30 -48.50 -11.70
N GLN A 488 -6.45 -48.52 -10.67
CA GLN A 488 -6.38 -47.46 -9.68
C GLN A 488 -5.80 -46.17 -10.26
N HIS A 489 -6.52 -45.07 -10.14
CA HIS A 489 -6.02 -43.73 -10.45
C HIS A 489 -5.76 -42.95 -9.16
N ARG A 490 -4.68 -42.17 -9.15
CA ARG A 490 -4.27 -41.29 -8.05
C ARG A 490 -4.66 -39.85 -8.37
N ILE A 491 -5.25 -39.15 -7.41
CA ILE A 491 -5.74 -37.78 -7.54
C ILE A 491 -5.09 -36.92 -6.45
N ASP A 492 -4.09 -36.12 -6.83
CA ASP A 492 -3.42 -35.16 -5.96
C ASP A 492 -4.13 -33.81 -6.01
N ILE A 493 -4.52 -33.29 -4.86
CA ILE A 493 -5.17 -31.98 -4.71
C ILE A 493 -4.34 -31.14 -3.77
N THR A 494 -3.98 -29.94 -4.22
CA THR A 494 -3.16 -29.00 -3.45
C THR A 494 -3.82 -27.64 -3.36
N PHE A 495 -3.63 -26.97 -2.24
CA PHE A 495 -4.01 -25.59 -2.03
C PHE A 495 -2.80 -24.79 -1.55
N ALA A 496 -2.53 -23.67 -2.22
CA ALA A 496 -1.28 -22.91 -2.03
C ALA A 496 -0.03 -23.79 -2.15
N ASN A 497 -0.05 -24.77 -3.08
CA ASN A 497 0.97 -25.80 -3.27
C ASN A 497 1.19 -26.76 -2.08
N ILE A 498 0.33 -26.75 -1.07
CA ILE A 498 0.35 -27.70 0.05
C ILE A 498 -0.74 -28.76 -0.20
N PRO A 499 -0.45 -30.07 -0.06
CA PRO A 499 -1.49 -31.10 -0.14
C PRO A 499 -2.62 -30.81 0.84
N VAL A 500 -3.86 -30.85 0.35
CA VAL A 500 -5.01 -30.72 1.22
C VAL A 500 -5.15 -31.98 2.08
N GLN A 501 -5.86 -31.86 3.21
CA GLN A 501 -6.11 -33.02 4.07
C GLN A 501 -6.80 -34.14 3.29
N GLY A 502 -6.24 -35.35 3.37
CA GLY A 502 -6.74 -36.53 2.65
C GLY A 502 -6.14 -36.73 1.26
N SER A 503 -5.37 -35.78 0.73
CA SER A 503 -4.63 -35.98 -0.51
C SER A 503 -3.37 -36.84 -0.28
N PRO A 504 -3.02 -37.78 -1.19
CA PRO A 504 -3.72 -38.12 -2.42
C PRO A 504 -5.02 -38.93 -2.20
N PHE A 505 -5.99 -38.71 -3.08
CA PHE A 505 -7.20 -39.54 -3.19
C PHE A 505 -7.00 -40.62 -4.26
N PHE A 506 -7.80 -41.67 -4.22
CA PHE A 506 -7.71 -42.79 -5.16
C PHE A 506 -9.08 -43.10 -5.75
N THR A 507 -9.10 -43.68 -6.96
CA THR A 507 -10.33 -44.21 -7.55
C THR A 507 -10.05 -45.50 -8.31
N GLU A 508 -10.88 -46.52 -8.09
CA GLU A 508 -10.80 -47.76 -8.85
C GLU A 508 -11.67 -47.67 -10.11
N VAL A 509 -11.03 -47.64 -11.27
CA VAL A 509 -11.74 -47.57 -12.55
C VAL A 509 -12.02 -48.98 -13.09
N TYR A 510 -13.28 -49.25 -13.43
CA TYR A 510 -13.75 -50.57 -13.86
C TYR A 510 -14.59 -50.50 -15.14
N ASP A 511 -14.63 -51.58 -15.93
CA ASP A 511 -15.45 -51.70 -17.14
C ASP A 511 -16.39 -52.92 -17.03
N PRO A 512 -17.69 -52.69 -16.75
CA PRO A 512 -18.65 -53.79 -16.65
C PRO A 512 -18.86 -54.51 -17.99
N SER A 513 -18.51 -53.91 -19.13
CA SER A 513 -18.65 -54.55 -20.44
C SER A 513 -17.63 -55.68 -20.67
N GLN A 514 -16.58 -55.76 -19.85
CA GLN A 514 -15.61 -56.84 -19.86
C GLN A 514 -16.00 -58.02 -18.97
N VAL A 515 -17.09 -57.92 -18.20
CA VAL A 515 -17.62 -59.05 -17.43
C VAL A 515 -18.15 -60.10 -18.40
N ARG A 516 -17.75 -61.36 -18.19
CA ARG A 516 -18.20 -62.50 -18.99
C ARG A 516 -18.76 -63.56 -18.06
N ILE A 517 -19.93 -64.08 -18.39
CA ILE A 517 -20.52 -65.22 -17.70
C ILE A 517 -20.10 -66.47 -18.46
N GLY A 518 -19.58 -67.46 -17.73
CA GLY A 518 -19.28 -68.77 -18.26
C GLY A 518 -20.54 -69.50 -18.75
N PRO A 519 -20.39 -70.68 -19.35
CA PRO A 519 -21.54 -71.47 -19.78
C PRO A 519 -22.48 -71.75 -18.61
N LEU A 520 -23.76 -71.41 -18.78
CA LEU A 520 -24.79 -71.71 -17.79
C LEU A 520 -25.27 -73.17 -17.96
N PRO A 521 -25.52 -73.90 -16.86
CA PRO A 521 -26.14 -75.22 -16.93
C PRO A 521 -27.53 -75.13 -17.56
N ARG A 522 -27.82 -75.98 -18.55
CA ARG A 522 -29.09 -75.98 -19.30
C ARG A 522 -30.20 -76.74 -18.59
N ASP A 523 -29.85 -77.86 -17.97
CA ASP A 523 -30.76 -78.73 -17.25
C ASP A 523 -30.34 -78.77 -15.78
N ILE A 524 -31.11 -78.11 -14.93
CA ILE A 524 -30.86 -78.03 -13.48
C ILE A 524 -31.89 -78.93 -12.78
N ILE A 525 -31.42 -79.92 -12.04
CA ILE A 525 -32.27 -80.81 -11.25
C ILE A 525 -32.59 -80.13 -9.90
N VAL A 526 -33.84 -80.22 -9.47
CA VAL A 526 -34.25 -79.68 -8.16
C VAL A 526 -33.47 -80.38 -7.04
N ASN A 527 -33.03 -79.61 -6.05
CA ASN A 527 -32.21 -80.06 -4.92
C ASN A 527 -30.78 -80.52 -5.29
N THR A 528 -30.25 -80.13 -6.45
CA THR A 528 -28.82 -80.33 -6.76
C THR A 528 -28.05 -79.01 -6.76
N GLU A 529 -26.81 -79.06 -6.30
CA GLU A 529 -25.89 -77.93 -6.36
C GLU A 529 -25.47 -77.66 -7.81
N ASN A 530 -25.51 -76.39 -8.21
CA ASN A 530 -25.12 -75.96 -9.55
C ASN A 530 -24.22 -74.74 -9.46
N THR A 531 -23.17 -74.72 -10.26
CA THR A 531 -22.16 -73.65 -10.28
C THR A 531 -22.03 -73.09 -11.69
N PHE A 532 -21.78 -71.79 -11.78
CA PHE A 532 -21.34 -71.12 -13.00
C PHE A 532 -20.25 -70.12 -12.65
N GLU A 533 -19.36 -69.85 -13.61
CA GLU A 533 -18.23 -68.95 -13.40
C GLU A 533 -18.54 -67.56 -13.95
N ILE A 534 -17.99 -66.54 -13.29
CA ILE A 534 -18.00 -65.15 -13.77
C ILE A 534 -16.54 -64.73 -13.92
N ASN A 535 -16.13 -64.44 -15.15
CA ASN A 535 -14.79 -63.94 -15.46
C ASN A 535 -14.77 -62.40 -15.38
N LEU A 536 -13.79 -61.87 -14.65
CA LEU A 536 -13.57 -60.44 -14.38
C LEU A 536 -12.19 -59.94 -14.80
N ASP A 537 -11.37 -60.75 -15.50
CA ASP A 537 -9.94 -60.53 -15.69
C ASP A 537 -9.59 -59.14 -16.26
N ASN A 538 -10.46 -58.59 -17.10
CA ASN A 538 -10.29 -57.28 -17.73
C ASN A 538 -11.32 -56.24 -17.27
N ALA A 539 -12.17 -56.58 -16.30
CA ALA A 539 -13.27 -55.73 -15.87
C ALA A 539 -12.86 -54.76 -14.75
N GLY A 540 -11.74 -55.01 -14.07
CA GLY A 540 -11.33 -54.26 -12.89
C GLY A 540 -12.22 -54.60 -11.68
N ASN A 541 -12.20 -53.75 -10.65
CA ASN A 541 -12.97 -53.96 -9.41
C ASN A 541 -14.47 -53.60 -9.58
N VAL A 542 -15.16 -54.30 -10.48
CA VAL A 542 -16.58 -54.11 -10.79
C VAL A 542 -17.45 -54.51 -9.59
N PRO A 543 -18.42 -53.68 -9.16
CA PRO A 543 -19.45 -54.13 -8.23
C PRO A 543 -20.38 -55.16 -8.91
N LEU A 544 -20.50 -56.34 -8.30
CA LEU A 544 -21.39 -57.40 -8.79
C LEU A 544 -22.57 -57.60 -7.86
N GLU A 545 -23.77 -57.65 -8.45
CA GLU A 545 -24.99 -58.10 -7.77
C GLU A 545 -25.57 -59.26 -8.58
N ILE A 546 -25.79 -60.40 -7.91
CA ILE A 546 -26.36 -61.60 -8.53
C ILE A 546 -27.73 -61.81 -7.93
N LYS A 547 -28.77 -61.78 -8.76
CA LYS A 547 -30.14 -62.11 -8.37
C LYS A 547 -30.58 -63.36 -9.12
N ILE A 548 -30.89 -64.40 -8.36
CA ILE A 548 -31.49 -65.64 -8.87
C ILE A 548 -32.97 -65.60 -8.49
N SER A 549 -33.86 -65.80 -9.46
CA SER A 549 -35.31 -65.83 -9.22
C SER A 549 -35.88 -67.15 -9.67
N SER A 550 -36.70 -67.79 -8.83
CA SER A 550 -37.47 -68.97 -9.21
C SER A 550 -38.57 -68.61 -10.23
N PRO A 551 -39.09 -69.59 -10.99
CA PRO A 551 -40.24 -69.37 -11.88
C PRO A 551 -41.49 -68.84 -11.18
N THR A 552 -41.61 -69.02 -9.86
CA THR A 552 -42.73 -68.51 -9.04
C THR A 552 -42.47 -67.12 -8.45
N GLY A 553 -41.28 -66.55 -8.65
CA GLY A 553 -40.90 -65.24 -8.11
C GLY A 553 -40.62 -65.23 -6.60
N VAL A 554 -40.62 -66.40 -5.95
CA VAL A 554 -40.28 -66.57 -4.53
C VAL A 554 -38.83 -67.04 -4.45
N ASN A 555 -37.99 -66.25 -3.78
CA ASN A 555 -36.55 -66.54 -3.60
C ASN A 555 -36.31 -67.86 -2.88
#